data_AF-A0A537S8X9-F1
#
_entry.id   AF-A0A537S8X9-F1
#
_cell.length_a   1.000
_cell.length_b   1.000
_cell.length_c   1.000
_cell.angle_alpha   90.00
_cell.angle_beta   90.00
_cell.angle_gamma   90.00
#
_symmetry.space_group_name_H-M   'P 1'
#
loop_
_entity.id
_entity.type
_entity.pdbx_description
1 polymer ?
#
loop_
_entity_poly.entity_id
_entity_poly.type
_entity_poly.pdbx_seq_one_letter_code
_entity_poly.pdbx_strand_id
1 'polypeptide(L)' 'MRDLGTALALALVIEGVLYALFPDGMKRIAARAMLVPPQSLRIAGLVAALLGVVLVWLLRR' A
#
# COMPACT_ATOMS: atom_id res chain seq x y z
N MET A 1 16.03 -12.89 -4.93
CA MET A 1 15.69 -12.73 -3.48
C MET A 1 16.00 -11.34 -2.95
N ARG A 2 17.15 -10.71 -3.30
CA ARG A 2 17.47 -9.32 -2.93
C ARG A 2 16.37 -8.31 -3.28
N ASP A 3 15.84 -8.40 -4.49
CA ASP A 3 14.77 -7.52 -4.99
C ASP A 3 13.51 -7.47 -4.12
N LEU A 4 13.07 -8.63 -3.61
CA LEU A 4 11.90 -8.70 -2.73
C LEU A 4 12.21 -8.04 -1.38
N GLY A 5 13.40 -8.28 -0.83
CA GLY A 5 13.86 -7.63 0.40
C GLY A 5 13.94 -6.12 0.25
N THR A 6 14.45 -5.62 -0.89
CA THR A 6 14.49 -4.18 -1.19
C THR A 6 13.08 -3.59 -1.34
N ALA A 7 12.16 -4.28 -2.02
CA ALA A 7 10.78 -3.82 -2.16
C ALA A 7 10.07 -3.71 -0.79
N LEU A 8 10.26 -4.71 0.08
CA LEU A 8 9.70 -4.68 1.44
C LEU A 8 10.31 -3.55 2.29
N ALA A 9 11.63 -3.35 2.21
CA ALA A 9 12.30 -2.25 2.90
C ALA A 9 11.78 -0.89 2.44
N LEU A 10 11.61 -0.68 1.13
CA LEU A 10 11.04 0.55 0.59
C LEU A 10 9.57 0.75 1.01
N ALA A 11 8.76 -0.31 1.04
CA ALA A 11 7.39 -0.23 1.54
C ALA A 11 7.34 0.27 2.98
N LEU A 12 8.20 -0.27 3.87
CA LEU A 12 8.31 0.19 5.26
C LEU A 12 8.79 1.64 5.38
N VAL A 13 9.76 2.06 4.56
CA VAL A 13 10.23 3.45 4.54
C VAL A 13 9.09 4.39 4.14
N ILE A 14 8.35 4.06 3.08
CA ILE A 14 7.22 4.88 2.62
C ILE A 14 6.14 4.94 3.70
N GLU A 15 5.77 3.81 4.29
CA GLU A 15 4.75 3.74 5.33
C GLU A 15 5.16 4.56 6.57
N GLY A 16 6.41 4.40 7.03
CA GLY A 16 6.95 5.14 8.17
C GLY A 16 7.00 6.66 7.93
N VAL A 17 7.41 7.10 6.73
CA VAL A 17 7.41 8.53 6.36
C VAL A 17 5.99 9.09 6.35
N LEU A 18 5.01 8.34 5.83
CA LEU A 18 3.61 8.77 5.84
C LEU A 18 3.07 8.93 7.27
N TYR A 19 3.37 8.01 8.18
CA TYR A 19 2.98 8.14 9.59
C TYR A 19 3.69 9.30 10.29
N ALA A 20 4.98 9.53 10.00
CA ALA A 20 5.76 10.59 10.64
C ALA A 20 5.35 12.00 10.17
N LEU A 21 5.12 12.18 8.86
CA LEU A 21 4.75 13.48 8.29
C LEU A 21 3.26 13.77 8.39
N PHE A 22 2.40 12.76 8.28
CA PHE A 22 0.94 12.93 8.20
C PHE A 22 0.16 12.01 9.17
N PRO A 23 0.44 12.05 10.48
CA PRO A 23 -0.14 11.12 11.45
C PRO A 23 -1.67 11.18 11.49
N ASP A 24 -2.27 12.38 11.47
CA ASP A 24 -3.73 12.54 11.48
C ASP A 24 -4.39 12.17 10.14
N GLY A 25 -3.65 12.26 9.04
CA GLY A 25 -4.10 11.74 7.75
C GLY A 25 -4.27 10.22 7.81
N MET A 26 -3.24 9.54 8.30
CA MET A 26 -3.23 8.07 8.42
C MET A 26 -4.30 7.57 9.40
N LYS A 27 -4.48 8.22 10.56
CA LYS A 27 -5.56 7.91 11.51
C LYS A 27 -6.95 8.02 10.85
N ARG A 28 -7.18 9.07 10.05
CA ARG A 28 -8.45 9.25 9.33
C ARG A 28 -8.67 8.17 8.27
N ILE A 29 -7.63 7.76 7.56
CA ILE A 29 -7.72 6.66 6.58
C ILE A 29 -8.09 5.36 7.29
N ALA A 30 -7.44 5.04 8.41
CA ALA A 30 -7.74 3.86 9.20
C ALA A 30 -9.20 3.87 9.72
N ALA A 31 -9.65 5.00 10.27
CA ALA A 31 -11.03 5.16 10.74
C ALA A 31 -12.05 4.98 9.60
N ARG A 32 -11.76 5.52 8.41
CA ARG A 32 -12.62 5.32 7.23
C ARG A 32 -12.63 3.87 6.77
N ALA A 33 -11.49 3.19 6.79
CA ALA A 33 -11.41 1.78 6.41
C ALA A 33 -12.33 0.90 7.27
N MET A 34 -12.49 1.21 8.55
CA MET A 34 -13.41 0.49 9.44
C MET A 34 -14.90 0.63 9.05
N LEU A 35 -15.26 1.70 8.32
CA LEU A 35 -16.63 1.95 7.87
C LEU A 35 -16.92 1.32 6.50
N VAL A 36 -15.88 0.91 5.76
CA VAL A 36 -16.04 0.31 4.43
C VAL A 36 -16.38 -1.18 4.58
N PRO A 37 -17.39 -1.70 3.86
CA PRO A 37 -17.70 -3.12 3.87
C PRO A 37 -16.48 -3.98 3.49
N PRO A 38 -16.26 -5.14 4.15
CA PRO A 38 -15.10 -5.99 3.89
C PRO A 38 -14.95 -6.41 2.43
N GLN A 39 -16.06 -6.60 1.71
CA GLN A 39 -16.04 -6.95 0.29
C GLN A 39 -15.46 -5.83 -0.58
N SER A 40 -15.81 -4.57 -0.32
CA SER A 40 -15.27 -3.42 -1.05
C SER A 40 -13.78 -3.24 -0.77
N LEU A 41 -13.34 -3.43 0.48
CA LEU A 41 -11.91 -3.42 0.84
C LEU A 41 -11.12 -4.51 0.11
N ARG A 42 -11.68 -5.74 0.02
CA ARG A 42 -11.05 -6.85 -0.73
C ARG A 42 -10.89 -6.51 -2.21
N ILE A 43 -11.94 -5.98 -2.85
CA ILE A 43 -11.88 -5.63 -4.27
C ILE A 43 -10.85 -4.52 -4.50
N ALA A 44 -10.87 -3.47 -3.68
CA ALA A 44 -9.89 -2.38 -3.77
C ALA A 44 -8.45 -2.89 -3.59
N GLY A 45 -8.23 -3.78 -2.61
CA GLY A 45 -6.93 -4.41 -2.38
C GLY A 45 -6.46 -5.28 -3.55
N LEU A 46 -7.35 -6.07 -4.15
CA LEU A 46 -7.03 -6.89 -5.32
C LEU A 46 -6.68 -6.03 -6.55
N VAL A 47 -7.44 -4.95 -6.78
CA VAL A 47 -7.14 -4.00 -7.87
C VAL A 47 -5.79 -3.32 -7.64
N ALA A 48 -5.50 -2.87 -6.42
CA ALA A 48 -4.21 -2.27 -6.08
C ALA A 48 -3.04 -3.26 -6.27
N ALA A 49 -3.22 -4.52 -5.86
CA ALA A 49 -2.21 -5.56 -6.05
C ALA A 49 -1.94 -5.85 -7.54
N LEU A 50 -2.99 -5.97 -8.35
CA LEU A 50 -2.88 -6.17 -9.80
C LEU A 50 -2.14 -5.00 -10.46
N LEU A 51 -2.52 -3.76 -10.12
CA LEU A 51 -1.82 -2.57 -10.62
C LEU A 51 -0.36 -2.55 -10.19
N GLY A 52 -0.05 -2.91 -8.95
CA GLY A 52 1.32 -3.01 -8.47
C GLY A 52 2.15 -4.02 -9.27
N VAL A 53 1.59 -5.19 -9.58
CA VAL A 53 2.26 -6.20 -10.43
C VAL A 53 2.51 -5.67 -11.84
N VAL A 54 1.50 -5.03 -12.46
CA VAL A 54 1.64 -4.44 -13.80
C VAL A 54 2.71 -3.35 -13.82
N LEU A 55 2.76 -2.48 -12.81
CA LEU A 55 3.77 -1.43 -12.69
C LEU A 55 5.17 -2.00 -12.53
N VAL A 56 5.35 -2.99 -11.64
CA VAL A 56 6.63 -3.66 -11.47
C VAL A 56 7.08 -4.34 -12.77
N TRP A 57 6.16 -4.97 -13.50
CA TRP A 57 6.45 -5.57 -14.80
C TRP A 57 6.88 -4.54 -15.84
N LEU A 58 6.19 -3.40 -15.94
CA LEU A 58 6.53 -2.32 -16.87
C LEU A 58 7.87 -1.65 -16.53
N LEU A 59 8.17 -1.43 -15.25
CA LEU A 59 9.41 -0.76 -14.82
C LEU A 59 10.63 -1.68 -14.87
N ARG A 60 10.44 -3.00 -14.81
CA ARG A 60 11.52 -3.99 -14.93
C ARG A 60 11.77 -4.46 -16.36
N ARG A 61 10.88 -4.13 -17.30
CA ARG A 61 11.02 -4.48 -18.72
C ARG A 61 11.89 -3.44 -19.43
#